data_AF-S3UVV3-F1
#
_entry.id   AF-S3UVV3-F1
#
_cell.length_a   1.000
_cell.length_b   1.000
_cell.length_c   1.000
_cell.angle_alpha   90.00
_cell.angle_beta   90.00
_cell.angle_gamma   90.00
#
_symmetry.space_group_name_H-M   'P 1'
#
loop_
_entity.id
_entity.type
_entity.pdbx_description
1 polymer ?
#
loop_
_entity_poly.entity_id
_entity_poly.type
_entity_poly.pdbx_seq_one_letter_code
_entity_poly.pdbx_strand_id
1 'polypeptide(L)'
;MAKVQFTKMEGIGNDYIYIDATYNKLLLNSEQIQKLSDRNFGIGGDGVIFIRSSVKGDFQMDMYNADGSSSEMCGNGIRCVAKYVYDHGLTSKKNPVIETGAGLLEVDLTVDQNNKVELVSVDMGKPILTPAQIPIKWKNENPILDQNLDIAGQTLKFTAVSMGNPHCVIFVDDPDAFPVREIGPLIENKTELFPRKVNVEFVSLRGKDHLYQRTWERGAGETLACGTGACAVMTAAHLTGRAGKDVRIDLRGGSLRIQWLETGHVLMTGPAKEVFTGTVEI
;
A
#
# COMPACT_ATOMS: atom_id res chain seq x y z
N MET A 1 -13.16 -23.78 -22.76
CA MET A 1 -12.37 -22.77 -22.04
C MET A 1 -13.15 -21.47 -22.05
N ALA A 2 -13.28 -20.82 -20.91
CA ALA A 2 -13.99 -19.55 -20.82
C ALA A 2 -13.03 -18.41 -21.16
N LYS A 3 -13.48 -17.42 -21.92
CA LYS A 3 -12.70 -16.21 -22.20
C LYS A 3 -13.02 -15.15 -21.16
N VAL A 4 -12.00 -14.64 -20.49
CA VAL A 4 -12.13 -13.60 -19.47
C VAL A 4 -11.42 -12.34 -19.95
N GLN A 5 -12.15 -11.23 -19.97
CA GLN A 5 -11.58 -9.92 -20.23
C GLN A 5 -10.93 -9.39 -18.95
N PHE A 6 -9.81 -8.71 -19.10
CA PHE A 6 -9.10 -8.09 -18.00
C PHE A 6 -8.50 -6.75 -18.39
N THR A 7 -8.21 -5.94 -17.37
CA THR A 7 -7.42 -4.71 -17.48
C THR A 7 -6.23 -4.83 -16.54
N LYS A 8 -5.03 -4.68 -17.08
CA LYS A 8 -3.81 -4.60 -16.27
C LYS A 8 -3.67 -3.17 -15.77
N MET A 9 -3.56 -2.98 -14.47
CA MET A 9 -3.33 -1.66 -13.87
C MET A 9 -2.21 -1.71 -12.85
N GLU A 10 -1.64 -0.55 -12.58
CA GLU A 10 -0.61 -0.37 -11.55
C GLU A 10 -0.85 0.91 -10.75
N GLY A 11 -0.48 0.85 -9.47
CA GLY A 11 -0.35 2.01 -8.60
C GLY A 11 1.10 2.10 -8.13
N ILE A 12 1.88 3.00 -8.74
CA ILE A 12 3.30 3.24 -8.47
C ILE A 12 4.13 1.94 -8.45
N GLY A 13 3.94 1.12 -9.48
CA GLY A 13 4.70 -0.11 -9.72
C GLY A 13 4.13 -1.38 -9.07
N ASN A 14 3.14 -1.27 -8.19
CA ASN A 14 2.40 -2.44 -7.68
C ASN A 14 1.25 -2.77 -8.64
N ASP A 15 1.33 -3.91 -9.32
CA ASP A 15 0.56 -4.19 -10.54
C ASP A 15 -0.38 -5.39 -10.41
N TYR A 16 -1.68 -5.18 -10.60
CA TYR A 16 -2.71 -6.23 -10.52
C TYR A 16 -3.44 -6.43 -11.84
N ILE A 17 -4.05 -7.61 -11.99
CA ILE A 17 -4.96 -7.94 -13.08
C ILE A 17 -6.37 -7.66 -12.58
N TYR A 18 -7.05 -6.67 -13.17
CA TYR A 18 -8.40 -6.27 -12.79
C TYR A 18 -9.43 -6.95 -13.69
N ILE A 19 -10.44 -7.53 -13.07
CA ILE A 19 -11.54 -8.21 -13.75
C ILE A 19 -12.85 -7.59 -13.27
N ASP A 20 -13.60 -7.03 -14.21
CA ASP A 20 -14.97 -6.61 -13.93
C ASP A 20 -15.87 -7.84 -13.73
N ALA A 21 -16.30 -8.03 -12.48
CA ALA A 21 -17.22 -9.04 -12.03
C ALA A 21 -18.48 -8.39 -11.39
N THR A 22 -18.84 -7.17 -11.83
CA THR A 22 -20.02 -6.45 -11.35
C THR A 22 -21.33 -7.07 -11.82
N TYR A 23 -21.36 -7.56 -13.06
CA TYR A 23 -22.50 -8.27 -13.64
C TYR A 23 -22.37 -9.79 -13.56
N ASN A 24 -21.18 -10.31 -13.86
CA ASN A 24 -20.90 -11.74 -13.89
C ASN A 24 -20.20 -12.16 -12.60
N LYS A 25 -20.77 -13.12 -11.87
CA LYS A 25 -20.18 -13.71 -10.65
C LYS A 25 -19.01 -14.66 -10.98
N LEU A 26 -18.09 -14.21 -11.85
CA LEU A 26 -16.88 -14.95 -12.15
C LEU A 26 -16.08 -15.13 -10.86
N LEU A 27 -15.71 -16.38 -10.60
CA LEU A 27 -14.85 -16.81 -9.52
C LEU A 27 -13.80 -17.72 -10.11
N LEU A 28 -12.54 -17.40 -9.87
CA LEU A 28 -11.40 -18.23 -10.23
C LEU A 28 -10.91 -18.95 -8.99
N ASN A 29 -10.51 -20.20 -9.15
CA ASN A 29 -9.86 -20.92 -8.06
C ASN A 29 -8.41 -20.44 -7.88
N SER A 30 -7.77 -20.86 -6.79
CA SER A 30 -6.40 -20.47 -6.44
C SER A 30 -5.38 -20.80 -7.54
N GLU A 31 -5.49 -21.97 -8.17
CA GLU A 31 -4.60 -22.40 -9.26
C GLU A 31 -4.73 -21.49 -10.50
N GLN A 32 -5.95 -21.10 -10.85
CA GLN A 32 -6.20 -20.16 -11.95
C GLN A 32 -5.63 -18.77 -11.64
N ILE A 33 -5.78 -18.29 -10.40
CA ILE A 33 -5.19 -17.01 -9.96
C ILE A 33 -3.67 -17.04 -10.05
N GLN A 34 -3.04 -18.11 -9.55
CA GLN A 34 -1.60 -18.32 -9.65
C GLN A 34 -1.14 -18.31 -11.11
N LYS A 35 -1.83 -19.07 -11.96
CA LYS A 35 -1.52 -19.14 -13.40
C LYS A 35 -1.63 -17.78 -14.08
N LEU A 36 -2.66 -16.98 -13.78
CA LEU A 36 -2.79 -15.63 -14.34
C LEU A 36 -1.70 -14.69 -13.84
N SER A 37 -1.33 -14.81 -12.57
CA SER A 37 -0.36 -13.93 -11.91
C SER A 37 1.09 -14.28 -12.24
N ASP A 38 1.37 -15.50 -12.72
CA ASP A 38 2.70 -15.90 -13.15
C ASP A 38 3.23 -15.00 -14.26
N ARG A 39 4.42 -14.43 -14.06
CA ARG A 39 5.02 -13.43 -14.97
C ARG A 39 5.64 -14.03 -16.24
N ASN A 40 5.86 -15.35 -16.28
CA ASN A 40 6.47 -16.04 -17.43
C ASN A 40 5.42 -16.79 -18.28
N PHE A 41 4.45 -17.42 -17.63
CA PHE A 41 3.47 -18.31 -18.24
C PHE A 41 2.04 -17.75 -18.21
N GLY A 42 1.84 -16.63 -17.52
CA GLY A 42 0.55 -15.95 -17.37
C GLY A 42 0.53 -14.56 -17.98
N ILE A 43 -0.37 -13.73 -17.45
CA ILE A 43 -0.41 -12.28 -17.74
C ILE A 43 0.71 -11.58 -16.96
N GLY A 44 1.00 -12.08 -15.76
CA GLY A 44 1.95 -11.50 -14.82
C GLY A 44 1.33 -10.42 -13.96
N GLY A 45 1.51 -10.49 -12.65
CA GLY A 45 1.11 -9.45 -11.69
C GLY A 45 1.30 -9.87 -10.25
N ASP A 46 1.15 -8.92 -9.33
CA ASP A 46 1.18 -9.16 -7.88
C ASP A 46 -0.10 -9.86 -7.38
N GLY A 47 -1.07 -10.06 -8.27
CA GLY A 47 -2.28 -10.85 -8.04
C GLY A 47 -3.42 -10.48 -8.99
N VAL A 48 -4.64 -10.84 -8.58
CA VAL A 48 -5.88 -10.57 -9.31
C VAL A 48 -6.86 -9.84 -8.40
N ILE A 49 -7.52 -8.80 -8.92
CA ILE A 49 -8.57 -8.06 -8.23
C ILE A 49 -9.85 -8.16 -9.05
N PHE A 50 -10.90 -8.69 -8.43
CA PHE A 50 -12.25 -8.65 -8.98
C PHE A 50 -12.96 -7.40 -8.46
N ILE A 51 -13.55 -6.65 -9.38
CA ILE A 51 -14.43 -5.53 -9.07
C ILE A 51 -15.85 -6.05 -9.10
N ARG A 52 -16.53 -6.07 -7.95
CA ARG A 52 -17.86 -6.68 -7.80
C ARG A 52 -18.90 -5.63 -7.42
N SER A 53 -20.17 -5.98 -7.61
CA SER A 53 -21.28 -5.24 -7.00
C SER A 53 -21.23 -5.40 -5.48
N SER A 54 -21.46 -4.32 -4.73
CA SER A 54 -21.60 -4.38 -3.26
C SER A 54 -23.04 -4.07 -2.82
N VAL A 55 -23.42 -4.59 -1.66
CA VAL A 55 -24.66 -4.21 -0.96
C VAL A 55 -24.40 -3.21 0.17
N LYS A 56 -23.14 -2.98 0.54
CA LYS A 56 -22.73 -2.09 1.64
C LYS A 56 -22.03 -0.82 1.15
N GLY A 57 -21.37 -0.89 0.00
CA GLY A 57 -20.75 0.23 -0.72
C GLY A 57 -21.25 0.30 -2.16
N ASP A 58 -20.64 1.17 -2.95
CA ASP A 58 -20.90 1.29 -4.39
C ASP A 58 -20.33 0.09 -5.18
N PHE A 59 -19.14 -0.37 -4.80
CA PHE A 59 -18.47 -1.53 -5.37
C PHE A 59 -17.75 -2.32 -4.28
N GLN A 60 -17.32 -3.54 -4.60
CA GLN A 60 -16.48 -4.36 -3.74
C GLN A 60 -15.17 -4.68 -4.46
N MET A 61 -14.06 -4.51 -3.75
CA MET A 61 -12.74 -4.99 -4.13
C MET A 61 -12.52 -6.37 -3.51
N ASP A 62 -12.50 -7.40 -4.36
CA ASP A 62 -12.20 -8.78 -3.96
C ASP A 62 -10.82 -9.17 -4.49
N MET A 63 -9.84 -9.19 -3.60
CA MET A 63 -8.42 -9.21 -3.92
C MET A 63 -7.76 -10.54 -3.56
N TYR A 64 -6.96 -11.06 -4.49
CA TYR A 64 -6.13 -12.23 -4.30
C TYR A 64 -4.67 -11.93 -4.63
N ASN A 65 -3.75 -12.47 -3.84
CA ASN A 65 -2.32 -12.40 -4.08
C ASN A 65 -1.91 -13.36 -5.20
N ALA A 66 -0.68 -13.21 -5.72
CA ALA A 66 -0.13 -14.06 -6.76
C ALA A 66 -0.06 -15.56 -6.38
N ASP A 67 0.01 -15.90 -5.08
CA ASP A 67 -0.06 -17.28 -4.58
C ASP A 67 -1.51 -17.82 -4.49
N GLY A 68 -2.50 -17.01 -4.87
CA GLY A 68 -3.92 -17.35 -4.84
C GLY A 68 -4.57 -17.25 -3.46
N SER A 69 -3.87 -16.76 -2.44
CA SER A 69 -4.47 -16.43 -1.14
C SER A 69 -5.30 -15.15 -1.22
N SER A 70 -6.40 -15.06 -0.46
CA SER A 70 -7.19 -13.83 -0.35
C SER A 70 -6.48 -12.79 0.51
N SER A 71 -6.57 -11.52 0.11
CA SER A 71 -6.06 -10.39 0.88
C SER A 71 -7.19 -9.43 1.25
N GLU A 72 -7.12 -8.83 2.44
CA GLU A 72 -8.17 -7.95 2.94
C GLU A 72 -8.15 -6.57 2.29
N MET A 73 -6.96 -6.02 2.01
CA MET A 73 -6.82 -4.67 1.46
C MET A 73 -5.43 -4.46 0.83
N CYS A 74 -5.38 -3.62 -0.22
CA CYS A 74 -4.16 -3.02 -0.73
C CYS A 74 -4.43 -1.57 -1.13
N GLY A 75 -3.67 -0.63 -0.53
CA GLY A 75 -3.85 0.80 -0.79
C GLY A 75 -3.57 1.21 -2.24
N ASN A 76 -2.73 0.46 -2.97
CA ASN A 76 -2.54 0.66 -4.41
C ASN A 76 -3.67 0.02 -5.23
N GLY A 77 -4.12 -1.16 -4.78
CA GLY A 77 -5.21 -1.91 -5.37
C GLY A 77 -6.50 -1.09 -5.48
N ILE A 78 -6.92 -0.50 -4.36
CA ILE A 78 -8.16 0.29 -4.28
C ILE A 78 -8.12 1.57 -5.14
N ARG A 79 -6.96 2.23 -5.28
CA ARG A 79 -6.84 3.39 -6.18
C ARG A 79 -7.14 3.01 -7.63
N CYS A 80 -6.66 1.84 -8.06
CA CYS A 80 -6.96 1.33 -9.40
C CYS A 80 -8.41 0.90 -9.55
N VAL A 81 -9.04 0.27 -8.52
CA VAL A 81 -10.48 -0.02 -8.55
C VAL A 81 -11.29 1.26 -8.74
N ALA A 82 -10.99 2.30 -7.96
CA ALA A 82 -11.69 3.56 -8.01
C ALA A 82 -11.55 4.26 -9.38
N LYS A 83 -10.33 4.24 -9.94
CA LYS A 83 -10.07 4.68 -11.31
C LYS A 83 -10.87 3.88 -12.32
N TYR A 84 -10.84 2.55 -12.23
CA TYR A 84 -11.51 1.66 -13.17
C TYR A 84 -13.02 1.93 -13.23
N VAL A 85 -13.69 1.93 -12.07
CA VAL A 85 -15.15 2.10 -12.04
C VAL A 85 -15.59 3.47 -12.57
N TYR A 86 -14.78 4.50 -12.40
CA TYR A 86 -15.05 5.82 -12.96
C TYR A 86 -14.75 5.89 -14.46
N ASP A 87 -13.54 5.51 -14.87
CA ASP A 87 -13.05 5.67 -16.24
C ASP A 87 -13.77 4.75 -17.24
N HIS A 88 -14.31 3.62 -16.78
CA HIS A 88 -15.13 2.68 -17.56
C HIS A 88 -16.64 2.97 -17.46
N GLY A 89 -17.04 4.05 -16.78
CA GLY A 89 -18.42 4.51 -16.72
C GLY A 89 -19.35 3.66 -15.86
N LEU A 90 -18.81 2.82 -14.97
CA LEU A 90 -19.60 2.06 -13.99
C LEU A 90 -20.18 2.98 -12.91
N THR A 91 -19.56 4.14 -12.67
CA THR A 91 -20.08 5.21 -11.82
C THR A 91 -19.66 6.59 -12.33
N SER A 92 -20.43 7.62 -11.98
CA SER A 92 -20.06 9.03 -12.14
C SER A 92 -19.71 9.71 -10.82
N LYS A 93 -19.74 8.98 -9.69
CA LYS A 93 -19.38 9.50 -8.37
C LYS A 93 -17.88 9.78 -8.32
N LYS A 94 -17.51 10.96 -7.80
CA LYS A 94 -16.10 11.30 -7.52
C LYS A 94 -15.63 10.82 -6.15
N ASN A 95 -16.55 10.36 -5.30
CA ASN A 95 -16.25 9.80 -3.99
C ASN A 95 -16.91 8.43 -3.77
N PRO A 96 -16.62 7.41 -4.61
CA PRO A 96 -17.25 6.11 -4.45
C PRO A 96 -16.81 5.44 -3.14
N VAL A 97 -17.73 4.71 -2.51
CA VAL A 97 -17.43 3.90 -1.33
C VAL A 97 -17.15 2.46 -1.77
N ILE A 98 -15.97 1.95 -1.46
CA ILE A 98 -15.52 0.61 -1.86
C ILE A 98 -15.51 -0.32 -0.65
N GLU A 99 -16.26 -1.42 -0.73
CA GLU A 99 -16.17 -2.51 0.23
C GLU A 99 -14.88 -3.31 0.02
N THR A 100 -14.14 -3.51 1.09
CA THR A 100 -12.91 -4.31 1.14
C THR A 100 -13.00 -5.34 2.25
N GLY A 101 -12.04 -6.27 2.34
CA GLY A 101 -11.93 -7.17 3.47
C GLY A 101 -11.67 -6.45 4.80
N ALA A 102 -11.11 -5.23 4.76
CA ALA A 102 -10.88 -4.37 5.92
C ALA A 102 -12.08 -3.46 6.27
N GLY A 103 -13.19 -3.53 5.52
CA GLY A 103 -14.38 -2.69 5.71
C GLY A 103 -14.63 -1.73 4.54
N LEU A 104 -15.50 -0.75 4.76
CA LEU A 104 -15.85 0.27 3.76
C LEU A 104 -14.80 1.38 3.76
N LEU A 105 -14.30 1.72 2.58
CA LEU A 105 -13.37 2.83 2.37
C LEU A 105 -13.94 3.79 1.34
N GLU A 106 -14.09 5.06 1.74
CA GLU A 106 -14.37 6.16 0.81
C GLU A 106 -13.06 6.61 0.17
N VAL A 107 -13.10 6.89 -1.13
CA VAL A 107 -11.95 7.38 -1.90
C VAL A 107 -12.36 8.61 -2.67
N ASP A 108 -11.49 9.62 -2.75
CA ASP A 108 -11.75 10.84 -3.51
C ASP A 108 -10.97 10.84 -4.82
N LEU A 109 -11.67 11.12 -5.92
CA LEU A 109 -11.14 11.13 -7.27
C LEU A 109 -10.84 12.55 -7.74
N THR A 110 -9.60 12.78 -8.15
CA THR A 110 -9.22 13.94 -8.96
C THR A 110 -9.25 13.54 -10.43
N VAL A 111 -10.04 14.26 -11.23
CA VAL A 111 -10.22 14.00 -12.66
C VAL A 111 -9.57 15.11 -13.49
N ASP A 112 -8.98 14.73 -14.62
CA ASP A 112 -8.36 15.65 -15.58
C ASP A 112 -9.39 16.34 -16.49
N GLN A 113 -8.91 17.19 -17.41
CA GLN A 113 -9.76 17.85 -18.41
C GLN A 113 -10.49 16.90 -19.38
N ASN A 114 -10.04 15.64 -19.49
CA ASN A 114 -10.65 14.62 -20.36
C ASN A 114 -11.66 13.75 -19.59
N ASN A 115 -11.99 14.13 -18.35
CA ASN A 115 -12.86 13.38 -17.45
C ASN A 115 -12.33 11.96 -17.17
N LYS A 116 -11.00 11.83 -17.02
CA LYS A 116 -10.32 10.61 -16.57
C LYS A 116 -9.67 10.83 -15.22
N VAL A 117 -9.67 9.80 -14.38
CA VAL A 117 -9.05 9.88 -13.05
C VAL A 117 -7.53 10.00 -13.17
N GLU A 118 -6.97 11.06 -12.58
CA GLU A 118 -5.53 11.31 -12.52
C GLU A 118 -4.95 10.87 -11.16
N LEU A 119 -5.61 11.25 -10.07
CA LEU A 119 -5.19 10.94 -8.71
C LEU A 119 -6.37 10.37 -7.92
N VAL A 120 -6.04 9.47 -7.00
CA VAL A 120 -7.00 8.92 -6.03
C VAL A 120 -6.46 9.15 -4.63
N SER A 121 -7.27 9.76 -3.79
CA SER A 121 -7.03 9.94 -2.36
C SER A 121 -7.79 8.87 -1.59
N VAL A 122 -7.11 8.22 -0.65
CA VAL A 122 -7.68 7.18 0.21
C VAL A 122 -7.50 7.62 1.67
N ASP A 123 -8.56 7.57 2.46
CA ASP A 123 -8.45 7.72 3.91
C ASP A 123 -7.88 6.44 4.53
N MET A 124 -6.65 6.54 5.03
CA MET A 124 -5.90 5.43 5.63
C MET A 124 -6.16 5.32 7.14
N GLY A 125 -7.08 6.12 7.68
CA GLY A 125 -7.42 6.15 9.09
C GLY A 125 -6.36 6.87 9.93
N LYS A 126 -6.39 6.62 11.24
CA LYS A 126 -5.49 7.27 12.21
C LYS A 126 -4.27 6.39 12.49
N PRO A 127 -3.06 6.98 12.61
CA PRO A 127 -1.89 6.23 13.03
C PRO A 127 -2.04 5.78 14.49
N ILE A 128 -1.61 4.55 14.74
CA ILE A 128 -1.56 3.94 16.06
C ILE A 128 -0.13 4.07 16.58
N LEU A 129 0.03 4.77 17.71
CA LEU A 129 1.34 5.10 18.31
C LEU A 129 1.61 4.38 19.63
N THR A 130 0.58 3.79 20.22
CA THR A 130 0.68 3.04 21.48
C THR A 130 1.37 1.70 21.23
N PRO A 131 2.51 1.41 21.87
CA PRO A 131 3.31 0.20 21.58
C PRO A 131 2.54 -1.12 21.65
N ALA A 132 1.67 -1.27 22.65
CA ALA A 132 0.82 -2.45 22.82
C ALA A 132 -0.11 -2.72 21.62
N GLN A 133 -0.43 -1.69 20.82
CA GLN A 133 -1.28 -1.77 19.64
C GLN A 133 -0.48 -1.84 18.32
N ILE A 134 0.86 -1.69 18.34
CA ILE A 134 1.79 -1.83 17.18
C ILE A 134 2.38 -3.26 17.10
N PRO A 135 1.77 -4.25 17.76
CA PRO A 135 2.43 -5.50 18.18
C PRO A 135 3.96 -5.47 18.42
N ILE A 136 4.50 -4.49 19.15
CA ILE A 136 5.92 -4.41 19.54
C ILE A 136 6.11 -4.72 21.03
N LYS A 137 7.15 -5.48 21.39
CA LYS A 137 7.55 -5.73 22.79
C LYS A 137 8.30 -4.53 23.33
N TRP A 138 7.59 -3.61 23.97
CA TRP A 138 8.14 -2.40 24.56
C TRP A 138 7.70 -2.22 26.01
N LYS A 139 8.58 -1.70 26.87
CA LYS A 139 8.31 -1.57 28.32
C LYS A 139 7.42 -0.38 28.69
N ASN A 140 7.38 0.65 27.84
CA ASN A 140 6.65 1.89 28.08
C ASN A 140 5.43 1.98 27.16
N GLU A 141 4.41 2.71 27.58
CA GLU A 141 3.20 3.03 26.78
C GLU A 141 3.37 4.28 25.91
N ASN A 142 4.39 5.10 26.16
CA ASN A 142 4.68 6.27 25.34
C ASN A 142 5.05 5.88 23.90
N PRO A 143 4.75 6.75 22.91
CA PRO A 143 5.19 6.57 21.53
C PRO A 143 6.70 6.32 21.43
N ILE A 144 7.10 5.39 20.57
CA ILE A 144 8.49 5.01 20.33
C ILE A 144 9.02 5.92 19.23
N LEU A 145 9.71 6.99 19.62
CA LEU A 145 10.29 7.99 18.71
C LEU A 145 11.82 7.96 18.85
N ASP A 146 12.52 7.83 17.71
CA ASP A 146 13.99 7.85 17.61
C ASP A 146 14.73 6.99 18.67
N GLN A 147 14.22 5.79 18.95
CA GLN A 147 14.82 4.87 19.91
C GLN A 147 15.96 4.08 19.27
N ASN A 148 16.98 3.73 20.07
CA ASN A 148 18.12 2.95 19.58
C ASN A 148 17.72 1.51 19.25
N LEU A 149 18.26 1.01 18.14
CA LEU A 149 18.13 -0.35 17.66
C LEU A 149 19.52 -0.87 17.24
N ASP A 150 20.09 -1.74 18.05
CA ASP A 150 21.34 -2.41 17.73
C ASP A 150 21.09 -3.57 16.77
N ILE A 151 21.71 -3.50 15.59
CA ILE A 151 21.57 -4.50 14.54
C ILE A 151 22.85 -4.57 13.71
N ALA A 152 23.32 -5.79 13.40
CA ALA A 152 24.50 -6.00 12.54
C ALA A 152 25.75 -5.17 12.91
N GLY A 153 26.01 -4.96 14.21
CA GLY A 153 27.19 -4.21 14.68
C GLY A 153 27.08 -2.68 14.57
N GLN A 154 25.91 -2.15 14.23
CA GLN A 154 25.61 -0.72 14.21
C GLN A 154 24.39 -0.40 15.08
N THR A 155 24.29 0.85 15.54
CA THR A 155 23.11 1.36 16.25
C THR A 155 22.34 2.29 15.33
N LEU A 156 21.15 1.87 14.94
CA LEU A 156 20.21 2.69 14.18
C LEU A 156 19.20 3.35 15.14
N LYS A 157 18.50 4.38 14.67
CA LYS A 157 17.36 4.95 15.37
C LYS A 157 16.08 4.63 14.64
N PHE A 158 15.08 4.14 15.36
CA PHE A 158 13.79 3.81 14.77
C PHE A 158 12.64 4.53 15.48
N THR A 159 11.59 4.75 14.70
CA THR A 159 10.28 5.20 15.17
C THR A 159 9.25 4.13 14.79
N ALA A 160 8.41 3.72 15.75
CA ALA A 160 7.39 2.70 15.50
C ALA A 160 6.01 3.34 15.30
N VAL A 161 5.32 2.93 14.24
CA VAL A 161 3.96 3.37 13.90
C VAL A 161 3.17 2.14 13.45
N SER A 162 1.87 2.12 13.68
CA SER A 162 0.97 1.18 13.02
C SER A 162 -0.09 1.92 12.22
N MET A 163 -0.37 1.45 11.01
CA MET A 163 -1.49 1.89 10.17
C MET A 163 -2.54 0.76 10.03
N GLY A 164 -2.62 -0.10 11.06
CA GLY A 164 -3.31 -1.40 11.03
C GLY A 164 -2.33 -2.57 10.95
N ASN A 165 -1.16 -2.35 10.35
CA ASN A 165 0.01 -3.22 10.33
C ASN A 165 1.24 -2.49 10.90
N PRO A 166 2.25 -3.22 11.44
CA PRO A 166 3.36 -2.60 12.15
C PRO A 166 4.47 -2.09 11.21
N HIS A 167 4.99 -0.90 11.49
CA HIS A 167 6.04 -0.22 10.73
C HIS A 167 7.20 0.22 11.65
N CYS A 168 8.42 0.04 11.14
CA CYS A 168 9.68 0.42 11.76
C CYS A 168 10.39 1.41 10.83
N VAL A 169 10.25 2.70 11.12
CA VAL A 169 10.78 3.78 10.29
C VAL A 169 12.16 4.19 10.78
N ILE A 170 13.15 4.13 9.90
CA ILE A 170 14.55 4.44 10.16
C ILE A 170 15.02 5.52 9.19
N PHE A 171 15.46 6.65 9.74
CA PHE A 171 16.06 7.72 8.93
C PHE A 171 17.55 7.43 8.69
N VAL A 172 17.95 7.43 7.42
CA VAL A 172 19.32 7.21 6.94
C VAL A 172 19.70 8.31 5.95
N ASP A 173 21.00 8.48 5.68
CA ASP A 173 21.47 9.54 4.78
C ASP A 173 21.02 9.31 3.33
N ASP A 174 21.19 8.08 2.82
CA ASP A 174 20.74 7.69 1.48
C ASP A 174 20.28 6.23 1.46
N PRO A 175 18.96 5.97 1.29
CA PRO A 175 18.43 4.62 1.18
C PRO A 175 19.04 3.83 0.02
N ASP A 176 19.47 4.46 -1.08
CA ASP A 176 20.04 3.74 -2.23
C ASP A 176 21.45 3.19 -1.93
N ALA A 177 22.24 3.92 -1.16
CA ALA A 177 23.54 3.47 -0.65
C ALA A 177 23.45 2.57 0.59
N PHE A 178 22.29 2.53 1.28
CA PHE A 178 22.09 1.72 2.46
C PHE A 178 21.84 0.23 2.11
N PRO A 179 22.37 -0.73 2.89
CA PRO A 179 22.20 -2.17 2.62
C PRO A 179 20.81 -2.69 3.04
N VAL A 180 19.74 -2.15 2.42
CA VAL A 180 18.33 -2.46 2.72
C VAL A 180 18.05 -3.96 2.68
N ARG A 181 18.60 -4.69 1.71
CA ARG A 181 18.38 -6.14 1.55
C ARG A 181 19.11 -7.00 2.58
N GLU A 182 20.13 -6.44 3.24
CA GLU A 182 20.85 -7.14 4.30
C GLU A 182 20.24 -6.82 5.66
N ILE A 183 19.90 -5.56 5.91
CA ILE A 183 19.40 -5.10 7.22
C ILE A 183 17.89 -5.30 7.37
N GLY A 184 17.10 -5.07 6.32
CA GLY A 184 15.66 -5.26 6.29
C GLY A 184 15.19 -6.60 6.88
N PRO A 185 15.66 -7.76 6.36
CA PRO A 185 15.26 -9.06 6.89
C PRO A 185 15.71 -9.30 8.33
N LEU A 186 16.85 -8.73 8.76
CA LEU A 186 17.31 -8.86 10.14
C LEU A 186 16.35 -8.14 11.12
N ILE A 187 15.86 -6.96 10.75
CA ILE A 187 14.90 -6.20 11.56
C ILE A 187 13.51 -6.84 11.49
N GLU A 188 13.04 -7.22 10.31
CA GLU A 188 11.76 -7.91 10.11
C GLU A 188 11.64 -9.13 11.05
N ASN A 189 12.71 -9.92 11.15
CA ASN A 189 12.73 -11.18 11.90
C ASN A 189 13.25 -11.03 13.35
N LYS A 190 13.41 -9.80 13.86
CA LYS A 190 13.79 -9.51 15.25
C LYS A 190 12.62 -9.75 16.22
N THR A 191 12.17 -10.99 16.33
CA THR A 191 10.92 -11.39 17.00
C THR A 191 10.90 -11.15 18.52
N GLU A 192 12.06 -10.97 19.14
CA GLU A 192 12.18 -10.50 20.52
C GLU A 192 11.69 -9.06 20.70
N LEU A 193 11.72 -8.25 19.64
CA LEU A 193 11.19 -6.89 19.59
C LEU A 193 9.86 -6.83 18.83
N PHE A 194 9.76 -7.49 17.67
CA PHE A 194 8.59 -7.52 16.80
C PHE A 194 7.97 -8.93 16.68
N PRO A 195 7.17 -9.38 17.66
CA PRO A 195 6.57 -10.72 17.68
C PRO A 195 5.81 -11.12 16.41
N ARG A 196 5.19 -10.15 15.73
CA ARG A 196 4.42 -10.37 14.49
C ARG A 196 5.19 -9.94 13.24
N LYS A 197 6.52 -9.88 13.33
CA LYS A 197 7.42 -9.24 12.36
C LYS A 197 7.03 -7.78 12.09
N VAL A 198 7.75 -7.09 11.21
CA VAL A 198 7.51 -5.65 10.96
C VAL A 198 7.90 -5.27 9.54
N ASN A 199 7.19 -4.28 8.96
CA ASN A 199 7.67 -3.60 7.75
C ASN A 199 8.77 -2.62 8.13
N VAL A 200 9.80 -2.47 7.31
CA VAL A 200 10.95 -1.63 7.62
C VAL A 200 11.12 -0.59 6.53
N GLU A 201 11.01 0.69 6.89
CA GLU A 201 11.19 1.80 5.97
C GLU A 201 12.52 2.51 6.24
N PHE A 202 13.35 2.61 5.22
CA PHE A 202 14.60 3.37 5.24
C PHE A 202 14.40 4.68 4.49
N VAL A 203 14.57 5.80 5.17
CA VAL A 203 14.07 7.11 4.71
C VAL A 203 15.17 8.16 4.72
N SER A 204 15.27 8.94 3.65
CA SER A 204 16.07 10.19 3.62
C SER A 204 15.17 11.39 3.37
N LEU A 205 15.62 12.57 3.81
CA LEU A 205 15.03 13.84 3.41
C LEU A 205 15.65 14.26 2.07
N ARG A 206 14.82 14.61 1.10
CA ARG A 206 15.23 15.18 -0.19
C ARG A 206 14.99 16.69 -0.27
N GLY A 207 14.26 17.23 0.69
CA GLY A 207 13.99 18.66 0.84
C GLY A 207 13.01 18.91 1.98
N LYS A 208 12.50 20.14 2.07
CA LYS A 208 11.41 20.45 2.99
C LYS A 208 10.16 19.69 2.55
N ASP A 209 9.58 18.90 3.46
CA ASP A 209 8.34 18.13 3.24
C ASP A 209 8.42 17.17 2.02
N HIS A 210 9.64 16.77 1.66
CA HIS A 210 9.93 15.86 0.56
C HIS A 210 10.89 14.77 1.05
N LEU A 211 10.41 13.53 1.05
CA LEU A 211 11.15 12.36 1.54
C LEU A 211 11.34 11.36 0.40
N TYR A 212 12.36 10.51 0.55
CA TYR A 212 12.56 9.33 -0.27
C TYR A 212 12.65 8.10 0.63
N GLN A 213 11.91 7.04 0.29
CA GLN A 213 11.88 5.80 1.07
C GLN A 213 12.15 4.56 0.21
N ARG A 214 12.83 3.60 0.82
CA ARG A 214 12.84 2.19 0.40
C ARG A 214 12.24 1.34 1.50
N THR A 215 11.45 0.33 1.12
CA THR A 215 10.72 -0.49 2.07
C THR A 215 11.12 -1.96 1.93
N TRP A 216 11.39 -2.60 3.06
CA TRP A 216 11.39 -4.05 3.20
C TRP A 216 10.07 -4.45 3.86
N GLU A 217 9.15 -5.01 3.08
CA GLU A 217 7.84 -5.42 3.55
C GLU A 217 7.87 -6.81 4.18
N ARG A 218 7.12 -6.93 5.28
CA ARG A 218 6.96 -8.16 6.03
C ARG A 218 6.42 -9.26 5.13
N GLY A 219 7.21 -10.32 4.95
CA GLY A 219 6.85 -11.49 4.15
C GLY A 219 6.93 -11.29 2.63
N ALA A 220 7.22 -10.08 2.14
CA ALA A 220 7.31 -9.77 0.71
C ALA A 220 8.72 -9.34 0.27
N GLY A 221 9.59 -8.94 1.20
CA GLY A 221 10.92 -8.44 0.89
C GLY A 221 10.89 -6.99 0.40
N GLU A 222 11.88 -6.60 -0.40
CA GLU A 222 11.92 -5.22 -0.91
C GLU A 222 10.90 -4.98 -2.02
N THR A 223 9.95 -4.08 -1.79
CA THR A 223 8.89 -3.73 -2.75
C THR A 223 9.14 -2.38 -3.44
N LEU A 224 8.47 -2.15 -4.58
CA LEU A 224 8.54 -0.88 -5.29
C LEU A 224 7.75 0.23 -4.59
N ALA A 225 6.70 -0.14 -3.86
CA ALA A 225 5.83 0.78 -3.16
C ALA A 225 5.05 0.13 -2.02
N CYS A 226 5.00 0.82 -0.87
CA CYS A 226 4.20 0.46 0.29
C CYS A 226 3.35 1.66 0.74
N GLY A 227 2.03 1.60 0.57
CA GLY A 227 1.13 2.71 0.90
C GLY A 227 1.03 2.98 2.40
N THR A 228 0.83 1.94 3.22
CA THR A 228 0.81 2.07 4.69
C THR A 228 2.18 2.49 5.22
N GLY A 229 3.27 2.01 4.60
CA GLY A 229 4.64 2.44 4.90
C GLY A 229 4.85 3.93 4.67
N ALA A 230 4.38 4.47 3.53
CA ALA A 230 4.41 5.92 3.28
C ALA A 230 3.65 6.73 4.35
N CYS A 231 2.49 6.23 4.79
CA CYS A 231 1.73 6.86 5.87
C CYS A 231 2.46 6.84 7.22
N ALA A 232 3.11 5.71 7.54
CA ALA A 232 3.95 5.57 8.72
C ALA A 232 5.18 6.49 8.66
N VAL A 233 5.82 6.63 7.50
CA VAL A 233 6.97 7.51 7.28
C VAL A 233 6.61 8.98 7.49
N MET A 234 5.51 9.45 6.91
CA MET A 234 5.02 10.81 7.15
C MET A 234 4.77 11.03 8.65
N THR A 235 4.08 10.09 9.30
CA THR A 235 3.77 10.16 10.74
C THR A 235 5.05 10.25 11.57
N ALA A 236 6.03 9.39 11.31
CA ALA A 236 7.32 9.38 12.01
C ALA A 236 8.12 10.66 11.75
N ALA A 237 8.14 11.15 10.50
CA ALA A 237 8.83 12.39 10.15
C ALA A 237 8.22 13.60 10.87
N HIS A 238 6.89 13.66 10.96
CA HIS A 238 6.19 14.72 11.66
C HIS A 238 6.47 14.70 13.17
N LEU A 239 6.28 13.55 13.81
CA LEU A 239 6.45 13.40 15.27
C LEU A 239 7.89 13.64 15.74
N THR A 240 8.85 13.46 14.85
CA THR A 240 10.26 13.68 15.15
C THR A 240 10.81 15.00 14.61
N GLY A 241 9.95 15.90 14.13
CA GLY A 241 10.32 17.25 13.70
C GLY A 241 11.10 17.33 12.39
N ARG A 242 11.06 16.28 11.57
CA ARG A 242 11.77 16.19 10.27
C ARG A 242 10.93 16.71 9.10
N ALA A 243 9.61 16.68 9.20
CA ALA A 243 8.69 17.19 8.18
C ALA A 243 7.39 17.74 8.78
N GLY A 244 6.62 18.46 7.98
CA GLY A 244 5.25 18.88 8.27
C GLY A 244 4.23 17.75 8.15
N LYS A 245 2.95 18.13 8.15
CA LYS A 245 1.82 17.20 8.03
C LYS A 245 1.40 16.91 6.59
N ASP A 246 1.94 17.61 5.60
CA ASP A 246 1.64 17.41 4.18
C ASP A 246 2.96 17.22 3.45
N VAL A 247 3.21 16.00 3.01
CA VAL A 247 4.52 15.61 2.47
C VAL A 247 4.38 14.88 1.16
N ARG A 248 5.37 15.07 0.29
CA ARG A 248 5.61 14.20 -0.85
C ARG A 248 6.61 13.13 -0.45
N ILE A 249 6.30 11.87 -0.72
CA ILE A 249 7.22 10.76 -0.52
C ILE A 249 7.45 10.08 -1.85
N ASP A 250 8.71 10.08 -2.30
CA ASP A 250 9.13 9.29 -3.44
C ASP A 250 9.48 7.87 -2.96
N LEU A 251 8.90 6.89 -3.63
CA LEU A 251 9.21 5.47 -3.53
C LEU A 251 9.90 5.03 -4.82
N ARG A 252 10.41 3.80 -4.84
CA ARG A 252 11.08 3.27 -6.04
C ARG A 252 10.16 3.18 -7.26
N GLY A 253 8.86 2.97 -7.05
CA GLY A 253 7.88 2.87 -8.13
C GLY A 253 7.15 4.17 -8.49
N GLY A 254 7.34 5.25 -7.73
CA GLY A 254 6.66 6.53 -7.97
C GLY A 254 6.44 7.33 -6.69
N SER A 255 5.62 8.38 -6.76
CA SER A 255 5.41 9.31 -5.64
C SER A 255 4.02 9.21 -5.05
N LEU A 256 3.93 9.39 -3.74
CA LEU A 256 2.67 9.59 -3.00
C LEU A 256 2.71 10.95 -2.30
N ARG A 257 1.55 11.60 -2.20
CA ARG A 257 1.34 12.71 -1.27
C ARG A 257 0.59 12.18 -0.05
N ILE A 258 1.13 12.43 1.13
CA ILE A 258 0.56 11.99 2.39
C ILE A 258 0.21 13.21 3.23
N GLN A 259 -1.03 13.26 3.72
CA GLN A 259 -1.53 14.38 4.52
C GLN A 259 -2.10 13.90 5.85
N TRP A 260 -1.57 14.41 6.96
CA TRP A 260 -2.16 14.24 8.29
C TRP A 260 -3.13 15.37 8.58
N LEU A 261 -4.41 15.06 8.58
CA LEU A 261 -5.48 16.03 8.82
C LEU A 261 -5.58 16.38 10.31
N GLU A 262 -6.21 17.52 10.60
CA GLU A 262 -6.51 17.94 11.98
C GLU A 262 -7.50 16.99 12.70
N THR A 263 -8.27 16.20 11.95
CA THR A 263 -9.10 15.11 12.49
C THR A 263 -8.30 13.94 13.03
N GLY A 264 -6.98 13.92 12.77
CA GLY A 264 -6.06 12.84 13.06
C GLY A 264 -5.97 11.76 11.98
N HIS A 265 -6.78 11.84 10.93
CA HIS A 265 -6.75 10.90 9.80
C HIS A 265 -5.60 11.20 8.85
N VAL A 266 -5.08 10.16 8.21
CA VAL A 266 -4.02 10.23 7.21
C VAL A 266 -4.61 9.95 5.84
N LEU A 267 -4.58 10.94 4.95
CA LEU A 267 -4.93 10.75 3.56
C LEU A 267 -3.69 10.38 2.75
N MET A 268 -3.82 9.33 1.94
CA MET A 268 -2.82 8.93 0.96
C MET A 268 -3.35 9.22 -0.44
N THR A 269 -2.70 10.14 -1.14
CA THR A 269 -3.01 10.47 -2.54
C THR A 269 -1.93 9.92 -3.46
N GLY A 270 -2.34 9.20 -4.50
CA GLY A 270 -1.41 8.67 -5.49
C GLY A 270 -2.06 8.43 -6.84
N PRO A 271 -1.24 8.25 -7.89
CA PRO A 271 -1.75 7.89 -9.20
C PRO A 271 -2.22 6.43 -9.23
N ALA A 272 -3.01 6.13 -10.25
CA ALA A 272 -3.33 4.80 -10.72
C ALA A 272 -3.34 4.82 -12.25
N LYS A 273 -2.83 3.77 -12.89
CA LYS A 273 -2.64 3.75 -14.34
C LYS A 273 -3.10 2.43 -14.95
N GLU A 274 -3.86 2.52 -16.03
CA GLU A 274 -4.10 1.38 -16.91
C GLU A 274 -2.88 1.17 -17.81
N VAL A 275 -2.39 -0.06 -17.86
CA VAL A 275 -1.20 -0.44 -18.63
C VAL A 275 -1.63 -1.02 -19.96
N PHE A 276 -2.51 -2.03 -19.95
CA PHE A 276 -3.09 -2.64 -21.14
C PHE A 276 -4.36 -3.40 -20.79
N THR A 277 -5.14 -3.75 -21.80
CA THR A 277 -6.32 -4.62 -21.68
C THR A 277 -6.13 -5.87 -22.52
N GLY A 278 -6.85 -6.94 -22.20
CA GLY A 278 -6.73 -8.19 -22.93
C GLY A 278 -7.85 -9.18 -22.64
N THR A 279 -7.77 -10.33 -23.30
CA THR A 279 -8.63 -11.49 -23.04
C THR A 279 -7.76 -12.72 -22.87
N VAL A 280 -8.06 -13.54 -21.86
CA VAL A 280 -7.33 -14.77 -21.54
C VAL A 280 -8.29 -15.95 -21.51
N GLU A 281 -7.81 -17.11 -21.93
CA GLU A 281 -8.54 -18.38 -21.83
C GLU A 281 -8.20 -19.06 -20.49
N ILE A 282 -9.25 -19.42 -19.76
CA ILE A 282 -9.16 -20.08 -18.45
C ILE A 282 -9.93 -21.41 -18.45
#